data_AF-A0A521GH27-F1
#
_entry.id   AF-A0A521GH27-F1
#
_cell.length_a   1.000
_cell.length_b   1.000
_cell.length_c   1.000
_cell.angle_alpha   90.00
_cell.angle_beta   90.00
_cell.angle_gamma   90.00
#
_symmetry.space_group_name_H-M   'P 1'
#
loop_
_entity.id
_entity.type
_entity.pdbx_description
1 polymer ?
#
loop_
_entity_poly.entity_id
_entity_poly.type
_entity_poly.pdbx_seq_one_letter_code
_entity_poly.pdbx_strand_id
1 'polypeptide(L)'
;MATPLRRIHDAHFKTKVVLEALKRIKTLAQLSSEFGINAQLITDRKRQALAGMPILFESTTTKASRNSGELITTCFTKKEELATVPLSWFILIFLP
;
A
#
# COMPACT_ATOMS: atom_id res chain seq x y z
N MET A 1 -22.53 3.97 -20.71
CA MET A 1 -21.65 4.21 -19.55
C MET A 1 -20.56 3.14 -19.56
N ALA A 2 -19.35 3.44 -20.05
CA ALA A 2 -18.28 2.44 -20.12
C ALA A 2 -17.49 2.45 -18.81
N THR A 3 -17.60 1.39 -18.01
CA THR A 3 -16.85 1.23 -16.76
C THR A 3 -15.35 1.09 -17.10
N PRO A 4 -14.45 1.89 -16.52
CA PRO A 4 -13.02 1.82 -16.84
C PRO A 4 -12.48 0.43 -16.49
N LEU A 5 -11.84 -0.22 -17.48
CA LEU A 5 -11.23 -1.54 -17.32
C LEU A 5 -10.14 -1.47 -16.25
N ARG A 6 -10.43 -2.06 -15.08
CA ARG A 6 -9.51 -2.09 -13.95
C ARG A 6 -8.26 -2.89 -14.36
N ARG A 7 -7.09 -2.27 -14.30
CA ARG A 7 -5.82 -2.97 -14.52
C ARG A 7 -5.67 -4.08 -13.47
N ILE A 8 -5.71 -5.33 -13.92
CA ILE A 8 -5.46 -6.49 -13.07
C ILE A 8 -3.95 -6.61 -12.94
N HIS A 9 -3.46 -6.52 -11.71
CA HIS A 9 -2.05 -6.71 -11.41
C HIS A 9 -1.82 -8.14 -10.93
N ASP A 10 -1.08 -8.90 -11.72
CA ASP A 10 -0.74 -10.30 -11.44
C ASP A 10 0.06 -10.43 -10.13
N ALA A 11 -0.02 -11.61 -9.50
CA ALA A 11 0.72 -11.90 -8.28
C ALA A 11 2.23 -11.68 -8.46
N HIS A 12 2.79 -12.11 -9.61
CA HIS A 12 4.18 -11.92 -9.96
C HIS A 12 4.58 -10.43 -10.03
N PHE A 13 3.70 -9.58 -10.58
CA PHE A 13 3.93 -8.14 -10.64
C PHE A 13 3.95 -7.52 -9.24
N LYS A 14 3.02 -7.92 -8.36
CA LYS A 14 3.01 -7.44 -6.96
C LYS A 14 4.28 -7.84 -6.22
N THR A 15 4.76 -9.08 -6.40
CA THR A 15 6.02 -9.55 -5.81
C THR A 15 7.21 -8.73 -6.29
N LYS A 16 7.30 -8.45 -7.60
CA LYS A 16 8.37 -7.62 -8.17
C LYS A 16 8.37 -6.21 -7.56
N VAL A 17 7.21 -5.57 -7.45
CA VAL A 17 7.09 -4.22 -6.86
C VAL A 17 7.52 -4.21 -5.40
N VAL A 18 7.10 -5.21 -4.62
CA VAL A 18 7.50 -5.35 -3.22
C VAL A 18 9.00 -5.59 -3.09
N LEU A 19 9.58 -6.45 -3.94
CA LEU A 19 11.01 -6.74 -3.92
C LEU A 19 11.83 -5.49 -4.21
N GLU A 20 11.49 -4.73 -5.25
CA GLU A 20 12.16 -3.47 -5.57
C GLU A 20 12.00 -2.42 -4.44
N ALA A 21 10.83 -2.38 -3.80
CA ALA A 21 10.60 -1.51 -2.64
C ALA A 21 11.40 -1.93 -1.40
N LEU A 22 11.67 -3.23 -1.22
CA LEU A 22 12.51 -3.76 -0.13
C LEU A 22 14.00 -3.50 -0.38
N LYS A 23 14.45 -3.56 -1.64
CA LYS A 23 15.83 -3.24 -2.03
C LYS A 23 16.21 -1.77 -1.71
N ARG A 24 15.24 -0.86 -1.59
CA ARG A 24 15.43 0.59 -1.33
C ARG A 24 16.35 1.32 -2.33
N ILE A 25 16.64 0.72 -3.48
CA ILE A 25 17.48 1.34 -4.53
C ILE A 25 16.72 2.49 -5.21
N LYS A 26 15.41 2.32 -5.42
CA LYS A 26 14.53 3.32 -6.02
C LYS A 26 13.64 3.93 -4.95
N THR A 27 13.40 5.24 -5.05
CA THR A 27 12.45 5.93 -4.17
C THR A 27 11.02 5.49 -4.50
N LEU A 28 10.11 5.62 -3.54
CA LEU A 28 8.69 5.27 -3.74
C LEU A 28 8.07 6.07 -4.89
N ALA A 29 8.46 7.34 -5.07
CA ALA A 29 8.02 8.18 -6.17
C ALA A 29 8.50 7.66 -7.54
N GLN A 30 9.73 7.17 -7.60
CA GLN A 30 10.30 6.63 -8.83
C GLN A 30 9.69 5.28 -9.20
N LEU A 31 9.48 4.39 -8.22
CA LEU A 31 8.71 3.16 -8.40
C LEU A 31 7.26 3.44 -8.83
N SER A 32 6.68 4.50 -8.28
CA SER A 32 5.33 4.93 -8.62
C SER A 32 5.21 5.35 -10.09
N SER A 33 6.18 6.11 -10.58
CA SER A 33 6.29 6.51 -11.99
C SER A 33 6.54 5.31 -12.92
N GLU A 34 7.48 4.43 -12.57
CA GLU A 34 7.88 3.29 -13.41
C GLU A 34 6.80 2.21 -13.54
N PHE A 35 6.12 1.88 -12.44
CA PHE A 35 5.12 0.83 -12.42
C PHE A 35 3.67 1.36 -12.58
N GLY A 36 3.48 2.69 -12.56
CA GLY A 36 2.16 3.32 -12.63
C GLY A 36 1.28 3.03 -11.40
N ILE A 37 1.90 2.78 -10.24
CA ILE A 37 1.22 2.41 -8.98
C ILE A 37 1.38 3.56 -8.01
N ASN A 38 0.34 3.91 -7.24
CA ASN A 38 0.47 4.94 -6.21
C ASN A 38 1.50 4.53 -5.11
N ALA A 39 2.36 5.46 -4.70
CA ALA A 39 3.37 5.27 -3.65
C ALA A 39 2.80 4.74 -2.32
N GLN A 40 1.58 5.16 -1.95
CA GLN A 40 0.89 4.67 -0.76
C GLN A 40 0.64 3.16 -0.85
N LEU A 41 0.15 2.71 -2.00
CA LEU A 41 -0.16 1.31 -2.26
C LEU A 41 1.11 0.42 -2.28
N ILE A 42 2.25 0.98 -2.68
CA ILE A 42 3.55 0.30 -2.59
C ILE A 42 3.95 0.11 -1.12
N THR A 43 3.74 1.12 -0.30
CA THR A 43 4.04 1.09 1.14
C THR A 43 3.18 0.08 1.87
N ASP A 44 1.88 0.06 1.59
CA ASP A 44 0.93 -0.89 2.17
C ASP A 44 1.28 -2.33 1.79
N ARG A 45 1.60 -2.58 0.52
CA ARG A 45 2.02 -3.91 0.05
C ARG A 45 3.35 -4.35 0.66
N LYS A 46 4.31 -3.44 0.83
CA LYS A 46 5.56 -3.72 1.53
C LYS A 46 5.28 -4.14 2.97
N ARG A 47 4.41 -3.40 3.68
CA ARG A 47 4.02 -3.73 5.05
C ARG A 47 3.32 -5.09 5.14
N GLN A 48 2.40 -5.38 4.22
CA GLN A 48 1.71 -6.66 4.14
C GLN A 48 2.69 -7.82 3.88
N ALA A 49 3.64 -7.65 2.97
CA ALA A 49 4.64 -8.66 2.68
C ALA A 49 5.53 -8.96 3.88
N LEU A 50 5.98 -7.92 4.60
CA LEU A 50 6.77 -8.09 5.82
C LEU A 50 5.98 -8.76 6.94
N ALA A 51 4.68 -8.45 7.09
CA ALA A 51 3.81 -9.09 8.08
C ALA A 51 3.54 -10.57 7.75
N GLY A 52 3.49 -10.93 6.47
CA GLY A 52 3.33 -12.32 6.02
C GLY A 52 4.63 -13.15 6.06
N MET A 53 5.81 -12.51 6.08
CA MET A 53 7.09 -13.23 6.04
C MET A 53 7.29 -14.21 7.22
N PRO A 54 7.06 -13.84 8.49
CA PRO A 54 7.22 -14.76 9.62
C PRO A 54 6.44 -16.06 9.41
N ILE A 55 5.18 -15.96 8.96
CA ILE A 55 4.28 -17.09 8.70
C ILE A 55 4.85 -18.03 7.62
N LEU A 56 5.57 -17.50 6.63
CA LEU A 56 6.24 -18.31 5.59
C LEU A 56 7.46 -19.07 6.14
N PHE A 57 8.13 -18.54 7.16
CA PHE A 57 9.30 -19.16 7.79
C PHE A 57 8.95 -20.02 9.01
N GLU A 58 7.74 -19.89 9.56
CA GLU A 58 7.29 -20.57 10.78
C GLU A 58 6.88 -22.04 10.56
N SER A 59 6.75 -22.53 9.32
CA SER A 59 6.20 -23.87 9.06
C SER A 59 7.06 -24.77 8.16
N THR A 60 7.94 -25.54 8.80
CA THR A 60 8.37 -26.87 8.32
C THR A 60 7.44 -28.01 8.75
N THR A 61 6.39 -27.76 9.53
CA THR A 61 5.57 -28.87 10.05
C THR A 61 4.08 -28.57 9.89
N THR A 62 3.45 -29.40 9.06
CA THR A 62 2.01 -29.59 8.82
C THR A 62 1.36 -28.74 7.71
N LYS A 63 1.12 -29.47 6.61
CA LYS A 63 0.27 -29.21 5.46
C LYS A 63 -1.05 -28.53 5.85
N ALA A 64 -1.48 -27.53 5.08
CA ALA A 64 -2.62 -27.65 4.17
C ALA A 64 -3.05 -26.28 3.63
N SER A 65 -3.08 -26.20 2.30
CA SER A 65 -3.91 -25.30 1.49
C SER A 65 -5.08 -24.63 2.22
N ARG A 66 -5.03 -23.31 2.37
CA ARG A 66 -6.21 -22.44 2.28
C ARG A 66 -5.83 -20.97 2.09
N ASN A 67 -6.01 -20.53 0.85
CA ASN A 67 -6.56 -19.22 0.49
C ASN A 67 -5.93 -17.98 1.15
N SER A 68 -4.70 -17.61 0.77
CA SER A 68 -4.20 -16.24 1.00
C SER A 68 -4.63 -15.28 -0.12
N GLY A 69 -5.90 -15.36 -0.51
CA GLY A 69 -6.57 -14.39 -1.39
C GLY A 69 -7.54 -13.48 -0.62
N GLU A 70 -7.77 -13.74 0.67
CA GLU A 70 -8.86 -13.09 1.41
C GLU A 70 -8.58 -13.02 2.92
N LEU A 71 -7.54 -12.29 3.33
CA LEU A 71 -7.41 -11.78 4.71
C LEU A 71 -6.66 -10.43 4.68
N ILE A 72 -7.26 -9.43 4.02
CA ILE A 72 -6.89 -8.01 4.20
C ILE A 72 -8.13 -7.12 4.19
N THR A 73 -9.25 -7.60 4.74
CA THR A 73 -10.49 -6.82 4.80
C THR A 73 -10.73 -6.09 6.11
N THR A 74 -9.87 -6.23 7.12
CA THR A 74 -10.09 -5.53 8.41
C THR A 74 -8.78 -5.10 9.08
N CYS A 75 -8.08 -4.08 8.57
CA CYS A 75 -7.04 -3.44 9.39
C CYS A 75 -6.68 -1.99 9.07
N PHE A 76 -7.55 -1.16 8.47
CA PHE A 76 -7.18 0.26 8.28
C PHE A 76 -8.39 1.21 8.41
N THR A 77 -9.10 1.13 9.53
CA THR A 77 -9.89 2.27 10.04
C THR A 77 -9.08 3.03 11.08
N LYS A 78 -8.24 3.95 10.61
CA LYS A 78 -7.80 5.18 11.31
C LYS A 78 -7.44 6.14 10.17
N LYS A 79 -8.34 7.02 9.70
CA LYS A 79 -8.85 8.24 10.36
C LYS A 79 -7.68 9.10 10.82
N GLU A 80 -7.02 9.75 9.86
CA GLU A 80 -6.53 11.10 10.10
C GLU A 80 -7.52 12.02 9.42
N GLU A 81 -8.36 12.58 10.28
CA GLU A 81 -9.34 13.62 10.00
C GLU A 81 -8.57 14.82 9.48
N LEU A 82 -8.56 14.99 8.16
CA LEU A 82 -8.05 16.20 7.52
C LEU A 82 -8.88 17.36 8.06
N ALA A 83 -8.30 18.10 9.00
CA ALA A 83 -8.77 19.41 9.38
C ALA A 83 -8.67 20.31 8.13
N THR A 84 -9.76 20.38 7.37
CA THR A 84 -10.00 21.49 6.45
C THR A 84 -10.22 22.71 7.32
N VAL A 85 -9.13 23.37 7.69
CA VAL A 85 -9.20 24.71 8.24
C VAL A 85 -9.58 25.62 7.07
N PRO A 86 -10.73 26.31 7.10
CA PRO A 86 -11.12 27.20 6.01
C PRO A 86 -10.05 28.28 5.85
N LEU A 87 -9.75 28.67 4.60
CA LEU A 87 -8.78 29.73 4.25
C LEU A 87 -9.01 31.06 5.02
N SER A 88 -10.19 31.23 5.63
CA SER A 88 -10.52 32.32 6.54
C SER A 88 -9.65 32.39 7.80
N TRP A 89 -9.12 31.27 8.31
CA TRP A 89 -8.29 31.25 9.53
C TRP A 89 -6.85 31.73 9.26
N PHE A 90 -6.33 31.48 8.05
CA PHE A 90 -4.97 31.86 7.67
C PHE A 90 -4.80 33.39 7.54
N ILE A 91 -5.90 34.10 7.30
CA ILE A 91 -5.92 35.57 7.14
C ILE A 91 -5.84 36.29 8.50
N LEU A 92 -6.22 35.64 9.60
CA LEU A 92 -6.23 36.26 10.95
C LEU A 92 -4.87 36.23 11.67
N ILE A 93 -3.92 35.40 11.23
CA ILE A 93 -2.57 35.31 11.84
C ILE A 93 -1.62 36.40 11.31
N PHE A 94 -1.98 37.04 10.20
CA PHE A 94 -1.15 38.05 9.52
C PHE A 94 -1.78 39.45 9.48
N LEU A 95 -2.87 39.69 10.19
CA LEU A 95 -3.43 41.02 10.37
C LEU A 95 -2.74 41.67 11.60
N PRO A 96 -2.01 42.79 11.43
CA PRO A 96 -1.29 43.44 12.53
C PRO A 96 -2.23 44.03 13.58
#